data_AF-A0A965AZ85-F1
#
_entry.id   AF-A0A965AZ85-F1
#
_cell.length_a   1.000
_cell.length_b   1.000
_cell.length_c   1.000
_cell.angle_alpha   90.00
_cell.angle_beta   90.00
_cell.angle_gamma   90.00
#
_symmetry.space_group_name_H-M   'P 1'
#
loop_
_entity.id
_entity.type
_entity.pdbx_description
1 polymer ?
#
loop_
_entity_poly.entity_id
_entity_poly.type
_entity_poly.pdbx_seq_one_letter_code
_entity_poly.pdbx_strand_id
1 'polypeptide(L)'
;DEPAKGLFDGIMRMHAFLRKIERAGMDPKTLKGGKPIASVLPGTALGIGLELPLSTHRIFAADNPKAKIGLPEIMVGIFPGAGGTTRLVRKLGAMGASQYLLEGKTVNPKSAKAAGLIDEVCDDPMAAAHAWVLSATDADIVKPWDAKGYKMPGGTPYTPSGFMTFVGASAMVNGKTKGAFPAAKALLSAVYEGAQVPFDTALKIEARWFTNILMNPSSSAMIRSLFINKGALEKGAVRPNGIPDQSVKKVGVLGAGMMGAGIALVSAQAGIDVVLIDQSQEAADRGKAYSETYMDKGIKRGKATPEKKEALLSRITATTDYAALSDADLIIEAVFEDPKIKATVTKAVEAVIPSDCIFASNTSTLPISDLAQASARPEQFIGIHFFSPVEKMFLVEIIKGKETGDRAVAKALDYVRQIRKTPIVVNDARFFYANRCIIPYINEGIRMIGEGVSPALIDNAARMLGFPVGPIQLVDETSIDLGAKIARATRAAMGNAYPDGAVDDVIFWMEGQGRLGRKSKSGFYAYDNTGKRLGYWDGIASQYPRLDVQPDLIDVQHRLMFVQALEAVRALEEGVLMD
;
A
#
# COMPACT_ATOMS: atom_id res chain seq x y z
N ASP A 1 26.37 -25.00 -2.16
CA ASP A 1 26.55 -25.24 -3.60
C ASP A 1 25.23 -25.47 -4.36
N GLU A 2 24.17 -26.03 -3.76
CA GLU A 2 22.86 -26.19 -4.44
C GLU A 2 21.70 -25.50 -3.66
N PRO A 3 21.57 -24.16 -3.70
CA PRO A 3 20.59 -23.42 -2.89
C PRO A 3 19.15 -23.82 -3.18
N ALA A 4 18.79 -24.03 -4.45
CA ALA A 4 17.43 -24.43 -4.83
C ALA A 4 17.04 -25.80 -4.26
N LYS A 5 17.95 -26.77 -4.27
CA LYS A 5 17.73 -28.09 -3.66
C LYS A 5 17.60 -27.99 -2.16
N GLY A 6 18.48 -27.23 -1.50
CA GLY A 6 18.42 -26.99 -0.05
C GLY A 6 17.08 -26.38 0.39
N LEU A 7 16.59 -25.38 -0.35
CA LEU A 7 15.28 -24.78 -0.12
C LEU A 7 14.15 -25.80 -0.32
N PHE A 8 14.13 -26.49 -1.46
CA PHE A 8 13.12 -27.49 -1.76
C PHE A 8 13.04 -28.60 -0.70
N ASP A 9 14.18 -29.16 -0.31
CA ASP A 9 14.27 -30.21 0.71
C ASP A 9 13.86 -29.67 2.10
N GLY A 10 14.17 -28.40 2.40
CA GLY A 10 13.66 -27.71 3.59
C GLY A 10 12.13 -27.61 3.61
N ILE A 11 11.54 -27.15 2.51
CA ILE A 11 10.09 -27.02 2.36
C ILE A 11 9.41 -28.39 2.44
N MET A 12 9.95 -29.41 1.77
CA MET A 12 9.41 -30.76 1.81
C MET A 12 9.48 -31.39 3.22
N ARG A 13 10.53 -31.09 4.01
CA ARG A 13 10.59 -31.49 5.42
C ARG A 13 9.48 -30.85 6.24
N MET A 14 9.22 -29.56 6.02
CA MET A 14 8.11 -28.86 6.67
C MET A 14 6.75 -29.45 6.24
N HIS A 15 6.55 -29.72 4.95
CA HIS A 15 5.34 -30.40 4.45
C HIS A 15 5.15 -31.77 5.09
N ALA A 16 6.19 -32.58 5.18
CA ALA A 16 6.13 -33.91 5.81
C ALA A 16 5.77 -33.81 7.30
N PHE A 17 6.33 -32.83 8.02
CA PHE A 17 5.99 -32.56 9.42
C PHE A 17 4.51 -32.17 9.59
N LEU A 18 4.03 -31.21 8.81
CA LEU A 18 2.63 -30.78 8.85
C LEU A 18 1.68 -31.89 8.39
N ARG A 19 2.08 -32.70 7.41
CA ARG A 19 1.31 -33.88 6.99
C ARG A 19 1.25 -34.94 8.09
N LYS A 20 2.30 -35.09 8.90
CA LYS A 20 2.28 -35.98 10.08
C LYS A 20 1.28 -35.52 11.14
N ILE A 21 1.19 -34.21 11.39
CA ILE A 21 0.15 -33.62 12.27
C ILE A 21 -1.23 -33.95 11.71
N GLU A 22 -1.41 -33.74 10.40
CA GLU A 22 -2.69 -33.90 9.72
C GLU A 22 -3.18 -35.35 9.64
N ARG A 23 -2.25 -36.30 9.57
CA ARG A 23 -2.54 -37.74 9.63
C ARG A 23 -2.64 -38.25 11.06
N ALA A 24 -2.04 -37.55 12.01
CA ALA A 24 -2.07 -37.83 13.44
C ALA A 24 -1.84 -39.29 13.86
N GLY A 25 -1.02 -40.03 13.11
CA GLY A 25 -0.72 -41.44 13.35
C GLY A 25 -1.74 -42.44 12.77
N MET A 26 -2.76 -41.98 12.04
CA MET A 26 -3.73 -42.84 11.38
C MET A 26 -3.09 -43.78 10.36
N ASP A 27 -3.60 -45.01 10.29
CA ASP A 27 -3.28 -45.94 9.22
C ASP A 27 -3.67 -45.36 7.84
N PRO A 28 -2.77 -45.34 6.83
CA PRO A 28 -3.04 -44.81 5.50
C PRO A 28 -4.21 -45.44 4.75
N LYS A 29 -4.52 -46.71 5.01
CA LYS A 29 -5.55 -47.47 4.29
C LYS A 29 -6.89 -47.41 5.01
N THR A 30 -6.90 -47.55 6.33
CA THR A 30 -8.15 -47.59 7.11
C THR A 30 -8.58 -46.23 7.63
N LEU A 31 -7.67 -45.25 7.70
CA LEU A 31 -7.89 -43.93 8.31
C LEU A 31 -8.32 -44.02 9.78
N LYS A 32 -7.76 -44.97 10.54
CA LYS A 32 -8.10 -45.24 11.95
C LYS A 32 -6.86 -45.22 12.85
N GLY A 33 -7.08 -45.10 14.15
CA GLY A 33 -6.01 -45.20 15.17
C GLY A 33 -5.19 -43.92 15.32
N GLY A 34 -5.70 -42.81 14.79
CA GLY A 34 -5.09 -41.49 14.97
C GLY A 34 -5.44 -40.87 16.33
N LYS A 35 -4.81 -39.74 16.64
CA LYS A 35 -5.15 -38.94 17.83
C LYS A 35 -5.67 -37.56 17.42
N PRO A 36 -6.75 -37.04 18.04
CA PRO A 36 -7.22 -35.70 17.77
C PRO A 36 -6.16 -34.66 18.14
N ILE A 37 -6.03 -33.66 17.27
CA ILE A 37 -5.14 -32.51 17.41
C ILE A 37 -5.95 -31.27 17.05
N ALA A 38 -6.06 -30.34 18.00
CA ALA A 38 -6.70 -29.05 17.83
C ALA A 38 -5.68 -27.92 17.96
N SER A 39 -5.93 -26.81 17.25
CA SER A 39 -5.19 -25.55 17.41
C SER A 39 -6.02 -24.53 18.15
N VAL A 40 -5.39 -23.78 19.05
CA VAL A 40 -6.01 -22.65 19.75
C VAL A 40 -5.30 -21.37 19.37
N LEU A 41 -6.04 -20.42 18.82
CA LEU A 41 -5.56 -19.12 18.38
C LEU A 41 -5.96 -18.06 19.41
N PRO A 42 -5.03 -17.59 20.28
CA PRO A 42 -5.34 -16.55 21.25
C PRO A 42 -5.48 -15.16 20.61
N GLY A 43 -5.08 -15.00 19.34
CA GLY A 43 -5.12 -13.72 18.64
C GLY A 43 -4.76 -13.85 17.15
N THR A 44 -3.92 -12.93 16.67
CA THR A 44 -3.51 -12.86 15.26
C THR A 44 -2.78 -14.11 14.81
N ALA A 45 -3.20 -14.69 13.67
CA ALA A 45 -2.61 -15.87 13.04
C ALA A 45 -2.42 -15.60 11.54
N LEU A 46 -1.20 -15.22 11.15
CA LEU A 46 -0.87 -14.83 9.78
C LEU A 46 0.23 -15.73 9.22
N GLY A 47 0.09 -16.07 7.94
CA GLY A 47 1.03 -16.91 7.20
C GLY A 47 1.23 -18.28 7.83
N ILE A 48 2.47 -18.67 8.15
CA ILE A 48 2.77 -19.93 8.86
C ILE A 48 2.00 -20.07 10.19
N GLY A 49 1.67 -18.95 10.84
CA GLY A 49 0.82 -18.92 12.03
C GLY A 49 -0.61 -19.43 11.79
N LEU A 50 -1.07 -19.49 10.53
CA LEU A 50 -2.30 -20.14 10.09
C LEU A 50 -2.05 -21.44 9.32
N GLU A 51 -0.96 -21.57 8.54
CA GLU A 51 -0.65 -22.81 7.82
C GLU A 51 -0.45 -24.01 8.77
N LEU A 52 0.17 -23.79 9.93
CA LEU A 52 0.29 -24.79 10.98
C LEU A 52 -1.10 -25.21 11.50
N PRO A 53 -1.98 -24.31 11.97
CA PRO A 53 -3.34 -24.66 12.34
C PRO A 53 -4.16 -25.38 11.26
N LEU A 54 -4.00 -25.01 9.97
CA LEU A 54 -4.69 -25.68 8.87
C LEU A 54 -4.35 -27.18 8.76
N SER A 55 -3.17 -27.59 9.25
CA SER A 55 -2.77 -28.99 9.34
C SER A 55 -3.43 -29.75 10.50
N THR A 56 -3.93 -29.06 11.54
CA THR A 56 -4.66 -29.69 12.66
C THR A 56 -6.14 -29.91 12.34
N HIS A 57 -6.82 -30.82 13.03
CA HIS A 57 -8.17 -31.24 12.66
C HIS A 57 -9.23 -30.19 12.95
N ARG A 58 -9.05 -29.37 13.99
CA ARG A 58 -9.97 -28.31 14.38
C ARG A 58 -9.25 -27.09 14.92
N ILE A 59 -9.70 -25.89 14.55
CA ILE A 59 -9.10 -24.60 14.91
C ILE A 59 -10.11 -23.77 15.70
N PHE A 60 -9.75 -23.45 16.95
CA PHE A 60 -10.48 -22.61 17.86
C PHE A 60 -9.79 -21.25 17.98
N ALA A 61 -10.55 -20.16 18.05
CA ALA A 61 -9.99 -18.82 18.23
C ALA A 61 -10.73 -18.05 19.32
N ALA A 62 -10.01 -17.18 20.03
CA ALA A 62 -10.62 -16.21 20.93
C ALA A 62 -11.49 -15.19 20.15
N ASP A 63 -12.60 -14.71 20.72
CA ASP A 63 -13.41 -13.62 20.15
C ASP A 63 -12.73 -12.25 20.31
N ASN A 64 -11.61 -12.07 19.60
CA ASN A 64 -10.84 -10.84 19.59
C ASN A 64 -11.05 -10.09 18.26
N PRO A 65 -11.87 -9.01 18.21
CA PRO A 65 -12.14 -8.29 16.97
C PRO A 65 -10.92 -7.56 16.39
N LYS A 66 -9.83 -7.40 17.17
CA LYS A 66 -8.55 -6.82 16.71
C LYS A 66 -7.62 -7.85 16.08
N ALA A 67 -7.84 -9.15 16.32
CA ALA A 67 -7.02 -10.21 15.76
C ALA A 67 -7.20 -10.28 14.22
N LYS A 68 -6.12 -10.62 13.53
CA LYS A 68 -6.11 -10.82 12.08
C LYS A 68 -5.76 -12.26 11.75
N ILE A 69 -6.59 -12.91 10.94
CA ILE A 69 -6.40 -14.29 10.48
C ILE A 69 -6.37 -14.31 8.96
N GLY A 70 -5.35 -14.94 8.36
CA GLY A 70 -5.21 -15.05 6.90
C GLY A 70 -3.80 -15.43 6.44
N LEU A 71 -3.59 -15.44 5.13
CA LEU A 71 -2.33 -15.81 4.48
C LEU A 71 -1.82 -14.65 3.60
N PRO A 72 -1.19 -13.62 4.18
CA PRO A 72 -0.86 -12.37 3.49
C PRO A 72 0.44 -12.41 2.67
N GLU A 73 1.08 -13.58 2.50
CA GLU A 73 2.37 -13.77 1.84
C GLU A 73 2.47 -13.10 0.46
N ILE A 74 1.37 -13.08 -0.29
CA ILE A 74 1.31 -12.45 -1.62
C ILE A 74 1.64 -10.96 -1.61
N MET A 75 1.40 -10.29 -0.48
CA MET A 75 1.67 -8.86 -0.29
C MET A 75 3.18 -8.55 -0.19
N VAL A 76 4.01 -9.57 0.04
CA VAL A 76 5.46 -9.42 0.21
C VAL A 76 6.25 -10.19 -0.85
N GLY A 77 5.60 -10.58 -1.95
CA GLY A 77 6.26 -11.19 -3.12
C GLY A 77 6.51 -12.69 -3.01
N ILE A 78 5.84 -13.38 -2.09
CA ILE A 78 5.86 -14.84 -1.97
C ILE A 78 4.43 -15.38 -1.89
N PHE A 79 4.22 -16.68 -1.69
CA PHE A 79 2.88 -17.24 -1.45
C PHE A 79 2.96 -18.32 -0.34
N PRO A 80 1.82 -18.78 0.22
CA PRO A 80 1.84 -19.73 1.34
C PRO A 80 2.39 -21.09 0.89
N GLY A 81 3.63 -21.37 1.28
CA GLY A 81 4.43 -22.49 0.80
C GLY A 81 4.60 -23.62 1.80
N ALA A 82 3.97 -23.57 2.98
CA ALA A 82 3.97 -24.64 3.97
C ALA A 82 2.73 -25.55 3.87
N GLY A 83 2.11 -25.62 2.69
CA GLY A 83 0.89 -26.36 2.42
C GLY A 83 -0.38 -25.54 2.66
N GLY A 84 -0.27 -24.26 3.01
CA GLY A 84 -1.42 -23.37 3.17
C GLY A 84 -2.19 -23.18 1.87
N THR A 85 -1.48 -23.02 0.75
CA THR A 85 -2.09 -22.95 -0.58
C THR A 85 -2.90 -24.20 -0.87
N THR A 86 -2.28 -25.37 -0.74
CA THR A 86 -2.93 -26.66 -1.00
C THR A 86 -4.12 -26.89 -0.07
N ARG A 87 -3.94 -26.74 1.25
CA ARG A 87 -5.00 -26.98 2.25
C ARG A 87 -6.19 -26.04 2.06
N LEU A 88 -5.92 -24.76 1.83
CA LEU A 88 -7.01 -23.78 1.73
C LEU A 88 -7.82 -23.98 0.47
N VAL A 89 -7.18 -24.32 -0.67
CA VAL A 89 -7.92 -24.67 -1.89
C VAL A 89 -8.68 -25.97 -1.75
N ARG A 90 -8.14 -26.98 -1.04
CA ARG A 90 -8.92 -28.19 -0.75
C ARG A 90 -10.11 -27.90 0.17
N LYS A 91 -9.96 -27.00 1.15
CA LYS A 91 -11.03 -26.63 2.08
C LYS A 91 -12.13 -25.79 1.43
N LEU A 92 -11.78 -24.78 0.64
CA LEU A 92 -12.71 -23.76 0.15
C LEU A 92 -12.94 -23.77 -1.37
N GLY A 93 -12.18 -24.56 -2.12
CA GLY A 93 -12.10 -24.44 -3.57
C GLY A 93 -11.29 -23.23 -4.03
N ALA A 94 -10.95 -23.19 -5.33
CA ALA A 94 -10.11 -22.13 -5.90
C ALA A 94 -10.74 -20.73 -5.75
N MET A 95 -12.05 -20.61 -6.01
CA MET A 95 -12.76 -19.33 -5.90
C MET A 95 -12.86 -18.85 -4.45
N GLY A 96 -13.23 -19.73 -3.51
CA GLY A 96 -13.37 -19.37 -2.10
C GLY A 96 -12.04 -18.97 -1.45
N ALA A 97 -10.94 -19.62 -1.85
CA ALA A 97 -9.60 -19.33 -1.37
C ALA A 97 -8.96 -18.08 -2.00
N SER A 98 -9.42 -17.66 -3.19
CA SER A 98 -8.75 -16.63 -4.02
C SER A 98 -8.49 -15.31 -3.28
N GLN A 99 -9.46 -14.75 -2.56
CA GLN A 99 -9.29 -13.50 -1.82
C GLN A 99 -8.23 -13.60 -0.70
N TYR A 100 -8.02 -14.79 -0.13
CA TYR A 100 -7.06 -15.00 0.94
C TYR A 100 -5.66 -15.25 0.37
N LEU A 101 -5.55 -15.98 -0.74
CA LEU A 101 -4.26 -16.35 -1.33
C LEU A 101 -3.72 -15.30 -2.32
N LEU A 102 -4.57 -14.72 -3.19
CA LEU A 102 -4.15 -13.79 -4.25
C LEU A 102 -4.22 -12.32 -3.84
N GLU A 103 -5.05 -11.98 -2.85
CA GLU A 103 -5.19 -10.60 -2.35
C GLU A 103 -4.68 -10.44 -0.91
N GLY A 104 -4.21 -11.52 -0.28
CA GLY A 104 -3.67 -11.50 1.09
C GLY A 104 -4.68 -11.01 2.13
N LYS A 105 -5.99 -11.17 1.87
CA LYS A 105 -7.04 -10.65 2.74
C LYS A 105 -6.90 -11.25 4.14
N THR A 106 -6.93 -10.39 5.14
CA THR A 106 -6.98 -10.79 6.56
C THR A 106 -8.31 -10.39 7.15
N VAL A 107 -8.85 -11.23 8.04
CA VAL A 107 -10.18 -11.04 8.63
C VAL A 107 -10.15 -11.27 10.14
N ASN A 108 -11.14 -10.72 10.84
CA ASN A 108 -11.32 -10.99 12.28
C ASN A 108 -11.80 -12.44 12.52
N PRO A 109 -11.72 -12.97 13.76
CA PRO A 109 -12.07 -14.36 14.06
C PRO A 109 -13.47 -14.77 13.60
N LYS A 110 -14.51 -13.95 13.87
CA LYS A 110 -15.89 -14.24 13.44
C LYS A 110 -16.02 -14.37 11.92
N SER A 111 -15.39 -13.47 11.18
CA SER A 111 -15.35 -13.52 9.72
C SER A 111 -14.50 -14.69 9.19
N ALA A 112 -13.43 -15.06 9.89
CA ALA A 112 -12.62 -16.23 9.56
C ALA A 112 -13.42 -17.53 9.68
N LYS A 113 -14.22 -17.66 10.75
CA LYS A 113 -15.15 -18.79 10.94
C LYS A 113 -16.22 -18.82 9.86
N ALA A 114 -16.89 -17.68 9.60
CA ALA A 114 -17.91 -17.58 8.56
C ALA A 114 -17.38 -17.92 7.15
N ALA A 115 -16.11 -17.63 6.89
CA ALA A 115 -15.43 -17.98 5.65
C ALA A 115 -14.87 -19.42 5.61
N GLY A 116 -14.96 -20.18 6.69
CA GLY A 116 -14.40 -21.53 6.80
C GLY A 116 -12.88 -21.59 6.94
N LEU A 117 -12.19 -20.48 7.24
CA LEU A 117 -10.74 -20.50 7.50
C LEU A 117 -10.41 -21.23 8.80
N ILE A 118 -11.22 -20.99 9.83
CA ILE A 118 -11.17 -21.63 11.15
C ILE A 118 -12.55 -22.22 11.47
N ASP A 119 -12.65 -22.99 12.54
CA ASP A 119 -13.84 -23.80 12.81
C ASP A 119 -14.68 -23.20 13.95
N GLU A 120 -14.04 -22.65 14.99
CA GLU A 120 -14.74 -22.11 16.15
C GLU A 120 -14.17 -20.79 16.67
N VAL A 121 -15.07 -19.96 17.23
CA VAL A 121 -14.77 -18.71 17.93
C VAL A 121 -15.56 -18.73 19.22
N CYS A 122 -14.88 -18.57 20.34
CA CYS A 122 -15.48 -18.59 21.68
C CYS A 122 -14.62 -17.80 22.68
N ASP A 123 -15.17 -17.56 23.86
CA ASP A 123 -14.51 -16.77 24.90
C ASP A 123 -13.34 -17.55 25.55
N ASP A 124 -13.51 -18.86 25.77
CA ASP A 124 -12.46 -19.77 26.25
C ASP A 124 -12.15 -20.87 25.21
N PRO A 125 -11.30 -20.56 24.21
CA PRO A 125 -10.97 -21.51 23.17
C PRO A 125 -10.08 -22.67 23.65
N MET A 126 -9.38 -22.54 24.78
CA MET A 126 -8.58 -23.62 25.35
C MET A 126 -9.49 -24.70 25.96
N ALA A 127 -10.48 -24.31 26.76
CA ALA A 127 -11.44 -25.24 27.33
C ALA A 127 -12.27 -25.94 26.25
N ALA A 128 -12.72 -25.20 25.23
CA ALA A 128 -13.48 -25.76 24.10
C ALA A 128 -12.64 -26.77 23.31
N ALA A 129 -11.38 -26.46 23.01
CA ALA A 129 -10.48 -27.38 22.32
C ALA A 129 -10.21 -28.65 23.14
N HIS A 130 -9.98 -28.51 24.45
CA HIS A 130 -9.75 -29.66 25.34
C HIS A 130 -10.97 -30.59 25.38
N ALA A 131 -12.17 -30.02 25.54
CA ALA A 131 -13.41 -30.80 25.50
C ALA A 131 -13.58 -31.55 24.18
N TRP A 132 -13.35 -30.87 23.05
CA TRP A 132 -13.42 -31.50 21.72
C TRP A 132 -12.41 -32.64 21.55
N VAL A 133 -11.16 -32.46 21.98
CA VAL A 133 -10.12 -33.50 21.90
C VAL A 133 -10.53 -34.76 22.67
N LEU A 134 -11.18 -34.63 23.83
CA LEU A 134 -11.62 -35.78 24.63
C LEU A 134 -12.83 -36.51 24.04
N SER A 135 -13.67 -35.83 23.26
CA SER A 135 -14.87 -36.41 22.67
C SER A 135 -14.74 -36.79 21.19
N ALA A 136 -13.67 -36.37 20.51
CA ALA A 136 -13.50 -36.57 19.08
C ALA A 136 -13.39 -38.06 18.71
N THR A 137 -14.03 -38.43 17.62
CA THR A 137 -14.01 -39.79 17.06
C THR A 137 -13.01 -39.90 15.91
N ASP A 138 -12.71 -41.13 15.47
CA ASP A 138 -11.92 -41.37 14.25
C ASP A 138 -12.48 -40.61 13.03
N ALA A 139 -13.80 -40.45 12.93
CA ALA A 139 -14.42 -39.73 11.81
C ALA A 139 -14.16 -38.22 11.86
N ASP A 140 -14.06 -37.63 13.05
CA ASP A 140 -13.82 -36.19 13.25
C ASP A 140 -12.39 -35.76 12.89
N ILE A 141 -11.46 -36.72 12.87
CA ILE A 141 -10.03 -36.47 12.62
C ILE A 141 -9.61 -36.83 11.19
N VAL A 142 -10.52 -37.31 10.33
CA VAL A 142 -10.23 -37.46 8.90
C VAL A 142 -10.41 -36.12 8.19
N LYS A 143 -9.34 -35.59 7.60
CA LYS A 143 -9.43 -34.39 6.78
C LYS A 143 -10.36 -34.58 5.60
N PRO A 144 -11.13 -33.55 5.19
CA PRO A 144 -12.07 -33.66 4.08
C PRO A 144 -11.46 -34.21 2.78
N TRP A 145 -10.22 -33.83 2.46
CA TRP A 145 -9.51 -34.26 1.26
C TRP A 145 -8.86 -35.66 1.36
N ASP A 146 -8.80 -36.23 2.56
CA ASP A 146 -8.40 -37.63 2.78
C ASP A 146 -9.62 -38.57 2.82
N ALA A 147 -10.82 -38.03 3.01
CA ALA A 147 -12.04 -38.80 3.07
C ALA A 147 -12.38 -39.44 1.71
N LYS A 148 -12.89 -40.67 1.74
CA LYS A 148 -13.34 -41.38 0.53
C LYS A 148 -14.46 -40.58 -0.16
N GLY A 149 -14.31 -40.35 -1.46
CA GLY A 149 -15.31 -39.65 -2.26
C GLY A 149 -15.24 -38.12 -2.18
N TYR A 150 -14.18 -37.56 -1.59
CA TYR A 150 -13.92 -36.12 -1.60
C TYR A 150 -14.07 -35.51 -2.99
N LYS A 151 -14.76 -34.37 -3.06
CA LYS A 151 -14.87 -33.51 -4.24
C LYS A 151 -14.46 -32.10 -3.85
N MET A 152 -13.52 -31.53 -4.60
CA MET A 152 -13.09 -30.15 -4.36
C MET A 152 -14.25 -29.18 -4.59
N PRO A 153 -14.56 -28.27 -3.64
CA PRO A 153 -15.57 -27.24 -3.85
C PRO A 153 -15.30 -26.43 -5.12
N GLY A 154 -16.33 -26.23 -5.95
CA GLY A 154 -16.20 -25.55 -7.25
C GLY A 154 -15.65 -26.41 -8.39
N GLY A 155 -15.11 -27.60 -8.11
CA GLY A 155 -14.62 -28.55 -9.11
C GLY A 155 -13.17 -28.34 -9.55
N THR A 156 -12.52 -29.42 -10.00
CA THR A 156 -11.13 -29.42 -10.48
C THR A 156 -11.03 -28.84 -11.89
N PRO A 157 -9.82 -28.51 -12.40
CA PRO A 157 -9.66 -27.82 -13.69
C PRO A 157 -10.39 -28.41 -14.90
N TYR A 158 -10.65 -29.72 -14.92
CA TYR A 158 -11.30 -30.42 -16.03
C TYR A 158 -12.79 -30.68 -15.82
N THR A 159 -13.39 -30.21 -14.72
CA THR A 159 -14.86 -30.17 -14.61
C THR A 159 -15.40 -28.93 -15.33
N PRO A 160 -16.64 -28.93 -15.84
CA PRO A 160 -17.22 -27.74 -16.47
C PRO A 160 -17.18 -26.48 -15.59
N SER A 161 -17.44 -26.62 -14.30
CA SER A 161 -17.38 -25.52 -13.32
C SER A 161 -15.95 -25.04 -13.04
N GLY A 162 -15.00 -25.97 -12.93
CA GLY A 162 -13.61 -25.66 -12.65
C GLY A 162 -12.92 -25.02 -13.86
N PHE A 163 -13.16 -25.53 -15.07
CA PHE A 163 -12.57 -25.01 -16.30
C PHE A 163 -12.80 -23.50 -16.45
N MET A 164 -14.05 -23.05 -16.34
CA MET A 164 -14.40 -21.62 -16.40
C MET A 164 -13.72 -20.80 -15.29
N THR A 165 -13.62 -21.38 -14.08
CA THR A 165 -12.94 -20.74 -12.94
C THR A 165 -11.47 -20.48 -13.25
N PHE A 166 -10.74 -21.48 -13.75
CA PHE A 166 -9.29 -21.35 -14.00
C PHE A 166 -8.96 -20.50 -15.22
N VAL A 167 -9.77 -20.57 -16.29
CA VAL A 167 -9.64 -19.67 -17.45
C VAL A 167 -9.83 -18.21 -17.01
N GLY A 168 -10.90 -17.92 -16.26
CA GLY A 168 -11.15 -16.59 -15.72
C GLY A 168 -10.07 -16.12 -14.75
N ALA A 169 -9.59 -16.99 -13.87
CA ALA A 169 -8.53 -16.66 -12.91
C ALA A 169 -7.23 -16.26 -13.60
N SER A 170 -6.80 -16.98 -14.64
CA SER A 170 -5.59 -16.64 -15.41
C SER A 170 -5.69 -15.25 -16.03
N ALA A 171 -6.81 -14.95 -16.70
CA ALA A 171 -7.06 -13.64 -17.29
C ALA A 171 -7.13 -12.52 -16.25
N MET A 172 -7.81 -12.74 -15.12
CA MET A 172 -7.93 -11.75 -14.05
C MET A 172 -6.60 -11.47 -13.36
N VAL A 173 -5.83 -12.51 -13.01
CA VAL A 173 -4.53 -12.36 -12.35
C VAL A 173 -3.57 -11.65 -13.29
N ASN A 174 -3.46 -12.06 -14.55
CA ASN A 174 -2.61 -11.36 -15.52
C ASN A 174 -3.11 -9.92 -15.78
N GLY A 175 -4.43 -9.72 -15.83
CA GLY A 175 -5.03 -8.40 -16.02
C GLY A 175 -4.73 -7.42 -14.88
N LYS A 176 -4.74 -7.89 -13.63
CA LYS A 176 -4.44 -7.10 -12.42
C LYS A 176 -2.93 -6.89 -12.21
N THR A 177 -2.11 -7.91 -12.44
CA THR A 177 -0.67 -7.89 -12.15
C THR A 177 0.19 -7.46 -13.33
N LYS A 178 -0.35 -7.53 -14.56
CA LYS A 178 0.37 -7.31 -15.82
C LYS A 178 1.59 -8.23 -16.02
N GLY A 179 1.68 -9.31 -15.25
CA GLY A 179 2.84 -10.20 -15.25
C GLY A 179 4.02 -9.73 -14.39
N ALA A 180 3.93 -8.56 -13.75
CA ALA A 180 5.02 -7.97 -12.98
C ALA A 180 5.36 -8.74 -11.68
N PHE A 181 4.37 -9.45 -11.12
CA PHE A 181 4.48 -10.11 -9.81
C PHE A 181 4.52 -11.64 -9.97
N PRO A 182 5.70 -12.28 -10.00
CA PRO A 182 5.84 -13.70 -10.33
C PRO A 182 5.14 -14.63 -9.34
N ALA A 183 5.06 -14.25 -8.06
CA ALA A 183 4.42 -15.05 -7.01
C ALA A 183 2.93 -15.32 -7.30
N ALA A 184 2.19 -14.35 -7.85
CA ALA A 184 0.78 -14.53 -8.17
C ALA A 184 0.55 -15.56 -9.29
N LYS A 185 1.43 -15.56 -10.30
CA LYS A 185 1.41 -16.56 -11.37
C LYS A 185 1.79 -17.94 -10.85
N ALA A 186 2.86 -18.03 -10.06
CA ALA A 186 3.31 -19.29 -9.47
C ALA A 186 2.27 -19.90 -8.52
N LEU A 187 1.60 -19.07 -7.70
CA LEU A 187 0.49 -19.48 -6.87
C LEU A 187 -0.64 -20.07 -7.71
N LEU A 188 -1.05 -19.40 -8.80
CA LEU A 188 -2.08 -19.93 -9.69
C LEU A 188 -1.69 -21.27 -10.31
N SER A 189 -0.43 -21.42 -10.74
CA SER A 189 0.09 -22.68 -11.27
C SER A 189 0.09 -23.79 -10.21
N ALA A 190 0.56 -23.51 -8.99
CA ALA A 190 0.54 -24.46 -7.88
C ALA A 190 -0.88 -24.94 -7.56
N VAL A 191 -1.85 -24.04 -7.60
CA VAL A 191 -3.26 -24.37 -7.40
C VAL A 191 -3.83 -25.19 -8.56
N TYR A 192 -3.60 -24.77 -9.80
CA TYR A 192 -4.10 -25.45 -10.99
C TYR A 192 -3.55 -26.88 -11.09
N GLU A 193 -2.25 -27.05 -11.01
CA GLU A 193 -1.57 -28.34 -11.08
C GLU A 193 -1.89 -29.20 -9.86
N GLY A 194 -1.84 -28.61 -8.65
CA GLY A 194 -2.14 -29.31 -7.40
C GLY A 194 -3.57 -29.85 -7.33
N ALA A 195 -4.55 -29.14 -7.91
CA ALA A 195 -5.94 -29.58 -7.93
C ALA A 195 -6.17 -30.87 -8.73
N GLN A 196 -5.28 -31.21 -9.66
CA GLN A 196 -5.39 -32.37 -10.57
C GLN A 196 -4.80 -33.67 -10.00
N VAL A 197 -4.02 -33.57 -8.92
CA VAL A 197 -3.26 -34.70 -8.38
C VAL A 197 -3.67 -35.02 -6.93
N PRO A 198 -3.27 -36.17 -6.38
CA PRO A 198 -3.43 -36.46 -4.95
C PRO A 198 -2.75 -35.43 -4.04
N PHE A 199 -3.21 -35.31 -2.79
CA PHE A 199 -2.79 -34.26 -1.85
C PHE A 199 -1.26 -34.18 -1.65
N ASP A 200 -0.60 -35.32 -1.40
CA ASP A 200 0.85 -35.33 -1.15
C ASP A 200 1.66 -34.91 -2.39
N THR A 201 1.18 -35.25 -3.59
CA THR A 201 1.76 -34.79 -4.85
C THR A 201 1.53 -33.29 -5.04
N ALA A 202 0.36 -32.77 -4.64
CA ALA A 202 0.06 -31.34 -4.69
C ALA A 202 0.98 -30.53 -3.78
N LEU A 203 1.29 -31.02 -2.57
CA LEU A 203 2.29 -30.42 -1.68
C LEU A 203 3.67 -30.35 -2.36
N LYS A 204 4.08 -31.42 -3.05
CA LYS A 204 5.35 -31.42 -3.80
C LYS A 204 5.37 -30.38 -4.91
N ILE A 205 4.25 -30.20 -5.63
CA ILE A 205 4.11 -29.17 -6.68
C ILE A 205 4.19 -27.77 -6.07
N GLU A 206 3.49 -27.54 -4.96
CA GLU A 206 3.55 -26.29 -4.20
C GLU A 206 4.99 -25.96 -3.79
N ALA A 207 5.72 -26.94 -3.24
CA ALA A 207 7.12 -26.78 -2.86
C ALA A 207 8.02 -26.38 -4.04
N ARG A 208 7.79 -26.95 -5.24
CA ARG A 208 8.55 -26.59 -6.45
C ARG A 208 8.30 -25.13 -6.85
N TRP A 209 7.03 -24.73 -6.94
CA TRP A 209 6.66 -23.36 -7.27
C TRP A 209 7.15 -22.37 -6.22
N PHE A 210 7.07 -22.73 -4.94
CA PHE A 210 7.53 -21.88 -3.86
C PHE A 210 9.05 -21.72 -3.88
N THR A 211 9.79 -22.81 -4.12
CA THR A 211 11.25 -22.76 -4.33
C THR A 211 11.62 -21.84 -5.49
N ASN A 212 10.93 -21.96 -6.63
CA ASN A 212 11.16 -21.08 -7.78
C ASN A 212 10.96 -19.60 -7.44
N ILE A 213 9.94 -19.28 -6.62
CA ILE A 213 9.68 -17.91 -6.17
C ILE A 213 10.74 -17.43 -5.16
N LEU A 214 11.16 -18.25 -4.21
CA LEU A 214 12.23 -17.88 -3.28
C LEU A 214 13.57 -17.63 -3.97
N MET A 215 13.83 -18.33 -5.08
CA MET A 215 15.02 -18.11 -5.91
C MET A 215 14.92 -16.88 -6.82
N ASN A 216 13.75 -16.26 -6.93
CA ASN A 216 13.55 -15.08 -7.76
C ASN A 216 14.07 -13.80 -7.04
N PRO A 217 14.96 -13.00 -7.66
CA PRO A 217 15.48 -11.78 -7.04
C PRO A 217 14.40 -10.78 -6.61
N SER A 218 13.31 -10.68 -7.38
CA SER A 218 12.20 -9.77 -7.07
C SER A 218 11.51 -10.13 -5.74
N SER A 219 11.42 -11.41 -5.40
CA SER A 219 10.86 -11.84 -4.11
C SER A 219 11.75 -11.41 -2.94
N SER A 220 13.07 -11.54 -3.07
CA SER A 220 14.02 -11.04 -2.06
C SER A 220 13.94 -9.52 -1.91
N ALA A 221 13.82 -8.79 -3.03
CA ALA A 221 13.66 -7.33 -3.03
C ALA A 221 12.34 -6.91 -2.34
N MET A 222 11.23 -7.59 -2.63
CA MET A 222 9.94 -7.32 -2.00
C MET A 222 9.93 -7.65 -0.50
N ILE A 223 10.51 -8.77 -0.07
CA ILE A 223 10.64 -9.10 1.36
C ILE A 223 11.47 -8.03 2.09
N ARG A 224 12.64 -7.68 1.54
CA ARG A 224 13.50 -6.65 2.12
C ARG A 224 12.76 -5.33 2.28
N SER A 225 12.11 -4.84 1.23
CA SER A 225 11.47 -3.52 1.25
C SER A 225 10.13 -3.50 2.00
N LEU A 226 9.22 -4.42 1.67
CA LEU A 226 7.82 -4.38 2.11
C LEU A 226 7.59 -5.04 3.47
N PHE A 227 8.51 -5.89 3.94
CA PHE A 227 8.41 -6.54 5.25
C PHE A 227 9.48 -6.04 6.21
N ILE A 228 10.76 -6.23 5.90
CA ILE A 228 11.86 -5.95 6.82
C ILE A 228 12.01 -4.43 7.05
N ASN A 229 12.30 -3.68 5.98
CA ASN A 229 12.58 -2.24 6.08
C ASN A 229 11.34 -1.46 6.48
N LYS A 230 10.19 -1.72 5.83
CA LYS A 230 8.90 -1.13 6.22
C LYS A 230 8.58 -1.38 7.69
N GLY A 231 8.74 -2.62 8.17
CA GLY A 231 8.47 -2.97 9.56
C GLY A 231 9.43 -2.31 10.55
N ALA A 232 10.70 -2.13 10.17
CA ALA A 232 11.68 -1.38 10.97
C ALA A 232 11.31 0.11 11.07
N LEU A 233 10.96 0.75 9.95
CA LEU A 233 10.52 2.14 9.91
C LEU A 233 9.26 2.38 10.76
N GLU A 234 8.26 1.50 10.66
CA GLU A 234 7.03 1.59 11.47
C GLU A 234 7.28 1.40 12.98
N LYS A 235 8.40 0.76 13.35
CA LYS A 235 8.86 0.62 14.74
C LYS A 235 9.79 1.75 15.19
N GLY A 236 10.06 2.74 14.32
CA GLY A 236 10.89 3.89 14.65
C GLY A 236 12.39 3.67 14.49
N ALA A 237 12.82 2.85 13.53
CA ALA A 237 14.26 2.61 13.27
C ALA A 237 15.09 3.89 13.06
N VAL A 238 14.48 4.94 12.49
CA VAL A 238 15.12 6.24 12.23
C VAL A 238 14.73 7.33 13.24
N ARG A 239 14.15 6.94 14.38
CA ARG A 239 13.72 7.88 15.43
C ARG A 239 14.92 8.33 16.26
N PRO A 240 15.11 9.64 16.52
CA PRO A 240 16.17 10.12 17.39
C PRO A 240 16.11 9.48 18.80
N ASN A 241 17.29 9.10 19.31
CA ASN A 241 17.43 8.44 20.61
C ASN A 241 17.25 9.43 21.78
N GLY A 242 16.89 8.93 22.96
CA GLY A 242 16.83 9.72 24.20
C GLY A 242 15.61 10.66 24.33
N ILE A 243 14.72 10.69 23.34
CA ILE A 243 13.50 11.51 23.36
C ILE A 243 12.30 10.61 23.74
N PRO A 244 11.55 10.92 24.81
CA PRO A 244 10.33 10.16 25.16
C PRO A 244 9.28 10.18 24.05
N ASP A 245 8.40 9.18 24.01
CA ASP A 245 7.26 9.14 23.07
C ASP A 245 6.32 10.34 23.30
N GLN A 246 5.91 11.01 22.23
CA GLN A 246 5.03 12.18 22.28
C GLN A 246 3.77 11.96 21.45
N SER A 247 2.73 11.38 22.05
CA SER A 247 1.41 11.27 21.40
C SER A 247 0.86 12.66 21.05
N VAL A 248 0.23 12.79 19.88
CA VAL A 248 -0.52 14.00 19.51
C VAL A 248 -1.92 13.90 20.10
N LYS A 249 -2.34 14.92 20.85
CA LYS A 249 -3.70 15.00 21.41
C LYS A 249 -4.60 15.87 20.55
N LYS A 250 -4.09 17.01 20.09
CA LYS A 250 -4.86 17.99 19.31
C LYS A 250 -4.01 18.56 18.17
N VAL A 251 -4.48 18.33 16.94
CA VAL A 251 -3.81 18.81 15.73
C VAL A 251 -4.57 19.97 15.08
N GLY A 252 -3.86 21.05 14.77
CA GLY A 252 -4.36 22.11 13.89
C GLY A 252 -4.03 21.81 12.45
N VAL A 253 -5.01 21.78 11.56
CA VAL A 253 -4.82 21.59 10.12
C VAL A 253 -5.22 22.86 9.39
N LEU A 254 -4.26 23.47 8.69
CA LEU A 254 -4.46 24.78 8.04
C LEU A 254 -4.68 24.60 6.54
N GLY A 255 -5.84 25.01 6.04
CA GLY A 255 -6.33 24.70 4.71
C GLY A 255 -7.25 23.49 4.71
N ALA A 256 -8.48 23.67 4.25
CA ALA A 256 -9.55 22.66 4.18
C ALA A 256 -9.77 22.12 2.76
N GLY A 257 -8.78 22.31 1.87
CA GLY A 257 -8.73 21.67 0.57
C GLY A 257 -8.56 20.14 0.66
N MET A 258 -8.37 19.47 -0.48
CA MET A 258 -8.29 18.00 -0.55
C MET A 258 -7.26 17.39 0.42
N MET A 259 -6.08 18.00 0.54
CA MET A 259 -5.02 17.50 1.43
C MET A 259 -5.40 17.68 2.90
N GLY A 260 -5.74 18.90 3.33
CA GLY A 260 -6.08 19.17 4.73
C GLY A 260 -7.33 18.44 5.20
N ALA A 261 -8.37 18.31 4.35
CA ALA A 261 -9.54 17.49 4.65
C ALA A 261 -9.17 16.00 4.86
N GLY A 262 -8.27 15.47 4.04
CA GLY A 262 -7.74 14.11 4.18
C GLY A 262 -6.89 13.92 5.44
N ILE A 263 -6.05 14.90 5.79
CA ILE A 263 -5.23 14.92 7.01
C ILE A 263 -6.12 14.96 8.26
N ALA A 264 -7.15 15.81 8.24
CA ALA A 264 -8.15 15.88 9.30
C ALA A 264 -8.88 14.54 9.49
N LEU A 265 -9.30 13.90 8.40
CA LEU A 265 -9.93 12.58 8.43
C LEU A 265 -9.05 11.53 9.11
N VAL A 266 -7.79 11.35 8.65
CA VAL A 266 -6.91 10.29 9.19
C VAL A 266 -6.49 10.57 10.63
N SER A 267 -6.37 11.84 11.02
CA SER A 267 -6.07 12.23 12.41
C SER A 267 -7.26 11.93 13.32
N ALA A 268 -8.48 12.30 12.93
CA ALA A 268 -9.69 12.00 13.69
C ALA A 268 -9.94 10.48 13.80
N GLN A 269 -9.64 9.70 12.76
CA GLN A 269 -9.69 8.23 12.81
C GLN A 269 -8.73 7.62 13.82
N ALA A 270 -7.61 8.29 14.08
CA ALA A 270 -6.64 7.89 15.10
C ALA A 270 -7.05 8.33 16.52
N GLY A 271 -8.19 9.01 16.67
CA GLY A 271 -8.70 9.50 17.94
C GLY A 271 -8.10 10.84 18.37
N ILE A 272 -7.48 11.58 17.46
CA ILE A 272 -6.90 12.90 17.69
C ILE A 272 -7.99 13.96 17.50
N ASP A 273 -8.03 14.98 18.36
CA ASP A 273 -8.91 16.14 18.17
C ASP A 273 -8.33 17.08 17.11
N VAL A 274 -9.16 17.57 16.20
CA VAL A 274 -8.72 18.30 15.01
C VAL A 274 -9.39 19.67 14.95
N VAL A 275 -8.58 20.71 14.80
CA VAL A 275 -9.06 22.04 14.41
C VAL A 275 -8.74 22.25 12.93
N LEU A 276 -9.76 22.24 12.09
CA LEU A 276 -9.62 22.42 10.65
C LEU A 276 -9.93 23.87 10.30
N ILE A 277 -8.92 24.61 9.85
CA ILE A 277 -9.02 26.04 9.57
C ILE A 277 -8.96 26.31 8.08
N ASP A 278 -9.80 27.22 7.59
CA ASP A 278 -9.71 27.80 6.25
C ASP A 278 -10.07 29.31 6.29
N GLN A 279 -9.93 30.00 5.16
CA GLN A 279 -10.21 31.43 5.03
C GLN A 279 -11.69 31.79 5.21
N SER A 280 -12.60 30.83 4.97
CA SER A 280 -14.04 31.00 5.18
C SER A 280 -14.64 29.79 5.89
N GLN A 281 -15.69 30.02 6.67
CA GLN A 281 -16.39 28.96 7.39
C GLN A 281 -16.94 27.91 6.41
N GLU A 282 -17.46 28.35 5.26
CA GLU A 282 -17.94 27.47 4.20
C GLU A 282 -16.83 26.53 3.69
N ALA A 283 -15.60 27.03 3.50
CA ALA A 283 -14.47 26.20 3.06
C ALA A 283 -14.07 25.18 4.14
N ALA A 284 -14.00 25.60 5.41
CA ALA A 284 -13.72 24.72 6.53
C ALA A 284 -14.78 23.61 6.67
N ASP A 285 -16.06 23.97 6.55
CA ASP A 285 -17.20 23.04 6.61
C ASP A 285 -17.18 22.04 5.46
N ARG A 286 -16.85 22.50 4.23
CA ARG A 286 -16.64 21.58 3.09
C ARG A 286 -15.52 20.58 3.35
N GLY A 287 -14.42 21.01 3.98
CA GLY A 287 -13.34 20.10 4.39
C GLY A 287 -13.80 19.07 5.41
N LYS A 288 -14.63 19.46 6.40
CA LYS A 288 -15.24 18.51 7.34
C LYS A 288 -16.22 17.55 6.65
N ALA A 289 -17.03 18.04 5.71
CA ALA A 289 -18.00 17.25 4.96
C ALA A 289 -17.35 16.12 4.12
N TYR A 290 -16.08 16.26 3.77
CA TYR A 290 -15.29 15.18 3.17
C TYR A 290 -15.23 13.94 4.07
N SER A 291 -14.98 14.14 5.37
CA SER A 291 -14.92 13.06 6.36
C SER A 291 -16.28 12.38 6.55
N GLU A 292 -17.35 13.16 6.53
CA GLU A 292 -18.73 12.66 6.55
C GLU A 292 -19.01 11.75 5.35
N THR A 293 -18.72 12.23 4.15
CA THR A 293 -18.94 11.48 2.90
C THR A 293 -18.13 10.19 2.88
N TYR A 294 -16.90 10.22 3.41
CA TYR A 294 -16.07 9.03 3.55
C TYR A 294 -16.73 7.99 4.46
N MET A 295 -17.21 8.41 5.63
CA MET A 295 -17.87 7.53 6.60
C MET A 295 -19.18 6.96 6.06
N ASP A 296 -19.97 7.74 5.33
CA ASP A 296 -21.21 7.27 4.69
C ASP A 296 -20.95 6.16 3.68
N LYS A 297 -19.89 6.29 2.86
CA LYS A 297 -19.45 5.22 1.96
C LYS A 297 -18.99 3.98 2.75
N GLY A 298 -18.34 4.18 3.90
CA GLY A 298 -17.97 3.11 4.81
C GLY A 298 -19.17 2.36 5.38
N ILE A 299 -20.21 3.08 5.81
CA ILE A 299 -21.47 2.51 6.33
C ILE A 299 -22.19 1.71 5.25
N LYS A 300 -22.34 2.28 4.03
CA LYS A 300 -22.92 1.58 2.87
C LYS A 300 -22.20 0.27 2.53
N ARG A 301 -20.90 0.16 2.85
CA ARG A 301 -20.07 -1.04 2.64
C ARG A 301 -19.97 -1.95 3.86
N GLY A 302 -20.68 -1.65 4.95
CA GLY A 302 -20.62 -2.41 6.21
C GLY A 302 -19.24 -2.33 6.90
N LYS A 303 -18.45 -1.27 6.66
CA LYS A 303 -17.11 -1.07 7.22
C LYS A 303 -17.05 -0.02 8.33
N ALA A 304 -18.12 0.75 8.53
CA ALA A 304 -18.27 1.74 9.59
C ALA A 304 -19.70 1.68 10.14
N THR A 305 -19.94 2.30 11.29
CA THR A 305 -21.26 2.43 11.92
C THR A 305 -21.63 3.91 12.10
N PRO A 306 -22.92 4.25 12.23
CA PRO A 306 -23.35 5.62 12.49
C PRO A 306 -22.70 6.25 13.73
N GLU A 307 -22.55 5.47 14.80
CA GLU A 307 -21.94 5.92 16.07
C GLU A 307 -20.46 6.25 15.87
N LYS A 308 -19.74 5.44 15.08
CA LYS A 308 -18.35 5.73 14.72
C LYS A 308 -18.22 6.96 13.84
N LYS A 309 -19.20 7.22 12.95
CA LYS A 309 -19.24 8.44 12.13
C LYS A 309 -19.40 9.67 13.03
N GLU A 310 -20.36 9.66 13.95
CA GLU A 310 -20.61 10.76 14.88
C GLU A 310 -19.40 11.02 15.80
N ALA A 311 -18.83 9.97 16.39
CA ALA A 311 -17.64 10.06 17.23
C ALA A 311 -16.40 10.59 16.47
N LEU A 312 -16.30 10.34 15.16
CA LEU A 312 -15.23 10.89 14.34
C LEU A 312 -15.47 12.36 14.00
N LEU A 313 -16.70 12.72 13.60
CA LEU A 313 -17.04 14.09 13.19
C LEU A 313 -17.05 15.07 14.35
N SER A 314 -17.35 14.62 15.57
CA SER A 314 -17.29 15.43 16.79
C SER A 314 -15.87 15.82 17.18
N ARG A 315 -14.84 15.10 16.69
CA ARG A 315 -13.44 15.47 16.87
C ARG A 315 -12.96 16.56 15.94
N ILE A 316 -13.71 16.86 14.87
CA ILE A 316 -13.30 17.84 13.86
C ILE A 316 -14.06 19.14 14.10
N THR A 317 -13.37 20.14 14.61
CA THR A 317 -13.87 21.52 14.73
C THR A 317 -13.44 22.31 13.50
N ALA A 318 -14.38 22.57 12.59
CA ALA A 318 -14.19 23.42 11.42
C ALA A 318 -14.41 24.89 11.80
N THR A 319 -13.44 25.76 11.57
CA THR A 319 -13.51 27.17 11.98
C THR A 319 -12.64 28.06 11.09
N THR A 320 -12.79 29.37 11.21
CA THR A 320 -11.85 30.36 10.65
C THR A 320 -10.95 30.97 11.72
N ASP A 321 -11.17 30.65 13.00
CA ASP A 321 -10.52 31.30 14.13
C ASP A 321 -9.25 30.56 14.58
N TYR A 322 -8.11 31.23 14.49
CA TYR A 322 -6.83 30.71 14.96
C TYR A 322 -6.79 30.53 16.48
N ALA A 323 -7.60 31.27 17.27
CA ALA A 323 -7.61 31.12 18.74
C ALA A 323 -8.00 29.71 19.21
N ALA A 324 -8.71 28.94 18.36
CA ALA A 324 -9.03 27.55 18.59
C ALA A 324 -7.79 26.61 18.66
N LEU A 325 -6.60 27.10 18.28
CA LEU A 325 -5.33 26.39 18.31
C LEU A 325 -4.52 26.58 19.61
N SER A 326 -5.05 27.32 20.58
CA SER A 326 -4.34 27.70 21.82
C SER A 326 -3.84 26.55 22.71
N ASP A 327 -4.33 25.33 22.48
CA ASP A 327 -3.99 24.08 23.15
C ASP A 327 -3.56 22.97 22.15
N ALA A 328 -3.32 23.32 20.88
CA ALA A 328 -2.83 22.37 19.88
C ALA A 328 -1.37 21.99 20.16
N ASP A 329 -1.03 20.70 20.00
CA ASP A 329 0.33 20.18 20.22
C ASP A 329 1.07 19.78 18.93
N LEU A 330 0.37 19.88 17.79
CA LEU A 330 0.93 19.77 16.44
C LEU A 330 0.14 20.66 15.48
N ILE A 331 0.82 21.38 14.59
CA ILE A 331 0.23 22.06 13.44
C ILE A 331 0.66 21.34 12.15
N ILE A 332 -0.26 21.19 11.21
CA ILE A 332 0.02 20.73 9.84
C ILE A 332 -0.58 21.74 8.86
N GLU A 333 0.30 22.55 8.29
CA GLU A 333 -0.03 23.56 7.30
C GLU A 333 -0.16 22.90 5.91
N ALA A 334 -1.34 23.02 5.30
CA ALA A 334 -1.69 22.49 3.98
C ALA A 334 -2.41 23.56 3.11
N VAL A 335 -1.98 24.81 3.22
CA VAL A 335 -2.42 25.93 2.40
C VAL A 335 -1.71 25.94 1.04
N PHE A 336 -2.05 26.92 0.20
CA PHE A 336 -1.52 27.04 -1.16
C PHE A 336 0.01 27.07 -1.20
N GLU A 337 0.60 26.54 -2.27
CA GLU A 337 2.05 26.40 -2.47
C GLU A 337 2.71 27.74 -2.86
N ASP A 338 2.58 28.75 -2.00
CA ASP A 338 3.18 30.08 -2.13
C ASP A 338 3.96 30.45 -0.84
N PRO A 339 5.25 30.80 -0.94
CA PRO A 339 6.07 31.13 0.23
C PRO A 339 5.54 32.29 1.07
N LYS A 340 4.95 33.32 0.46
CA LYS A 340 4.44 34.50 1.18
C LYS A 340 3.18 34.17 1.96
N ILE A 341 2.29 33.37 1.37
CA ILE A 341 1.09 32.87 2.05
C ILE A 341 1.50 32.00 3.24
N LYS A 342 2.40 31.03 3.03
CA LYS A 342 2.89 30.14 4.11
C LYS A 342 3.58 30.92 5.23
N ALA A 343 4.40 31.92 4.90
CA ALA A 343 5.03 32.78 5.90
C ALA A 343 4.01 33.60 6.73
N THR A 344 2.97 34.12 6.08
CA THR A 344 1.89 34.87 6.76
C THR A 344 1.12 33.97 7.71
N VAL A 345 0.77 32.76 7.25
CA VAL A 345 0.06 31.76 8.07
C VAL A 345 0.91 31.29 9.24
N THR A 346 2.21 31.02 9.01
CA THR A 346 3.15 30.62 10.06
C THR A 346 3.17 31.64 11.20
N LYS A 347 3.37 32.92 10.88
CA LYS A 347 3.41 34.00 11.88
C LYS A 347 2.09 34.16 12.65
N ALA A 348 0.96 34.09 11.94
CA ALA A 348 -0.36 34.22 12.57
C ALA A 348 -0.66 33.07 13.55
N VAL A 349 -0.26 31.85 13.20
CA VAL A 349 -0.50 30.66 14.02
C VAL A 349 0.49 30.57 15.17
N GLU A 350 1.77 30.91 14.96
CA GLU A 350 2.76 30.94 16.03
C GLU A 350 2.44 31.94 17.14
N ALA A 351 1.68 33.00 16.84
CA ALA A 351 1.21 33.97 17.82
C ALA A 351 0.16 33.41 18.80
N VAL A 352 -0.47 32.27 18.49
CA VAL A 352 -1.57 31.71 19.29
C VAL A 352 -1.30 30.31 19.85
N ILE A 353 -0.47 29.51 19.18
CA ILE A 353 -0.17 28.14 19.63
C ILE A 353 0.76 28.13 20.85
N PRO A 354 0.72 27.05 21.68
CA PRO A 354 1.69 26.84 22.75
C PRO A 354 3.15 26.93 22.30
N SER A 355 4.03 27.39 23.21
CA SER A 355 5.47 27.56 22.95
C SER A 355 6.20 26.26 22.55
N ASP A 356 5.66 25.11 22.95
CA ASP A 356 6.18 23.76 22.73
C ASP A 356 5.46 22.99 21.60
N CYS A 357 4.50 23.62 20.92
CA CYS A 357 3.78 23.05 19.77
C CYS A 357 4.72 22.94 18.56
N ILE A 358 4.75 21.76 17.92
CA ILE A 358 5.51 21.53 16.68
C ILE A 358 4.73 22.08 15.49
N PHE A 359 5.42 22.83 14.62
CA PHE A 359 4.83 23.36 13.40
C PHE A 359 5.32 22.56 12.19
N ALA A 360 4.40 21.90 11.48
CA ALA A 360 4.73 21.18 10.26
C ALA A 360 4.13 21.81 9.01
N SER A 361 4.86 21.78 7.89
CA SER A 361 4.33 22.10 6.56
C SER A 361 4.16 20.83 5.71
N ASN A 362 3.00 20.71 5.06
CA ASN A 362 2.69 19.74 4.01
C ASN A 362 2.98 20.36 2.62
N THR A 363 4.15 20.97 2.47
CA THR A 363 4.64 21.42 1.16
C THR A 363 5.17 20.23 0.35
N SER A 364 5.13 20.37 -0.98
CA SER A 364 5.57 19.35 -1.93
C SER A 364 6.89 19.70 -2.61
N THR A 365 7.25 20.98 -2.66
CA THR A 365 8.38 21.46 -3.47
C THR A 365 9.26 22.49 -2.78
N LEU A 366 8.73 23.26 -1.83
CA LEU A 366 9.43 24.37 -1.21
C LEU A 366 10.35 23.84 -0.10
N PRO A 367 11.65 24.19 -0.08
CA PRO A 367 12.54 23.76 0.98
C PRO A 367 12.03 24.17 2.37
N ILE A 368 12.06 23.25 3.32
CA ILE A 368 11.61 23.49 4.70
C ILE A 368 12.45 24.57 5.37
N SER A 369 13.76 24.60 5.08
CA SER A 369 14.68 25.61 5.62
C SER A 369 14.33 27.02 5.16
N ASP A 370 13.76 27.18 3.97
CA ASP A 370 13.31 28.49 3.48
C ASP A 370 12.00 28.91 4.15
N LEU A 371 11.08 27.98 4.34
CA LEU A 371 9.81 28.23 5.04
C LEU A 371 10.03 28.54 6.53
N ALA A 372 10.99 27.86 7.16
CA ALA A 372 11.33 28.02 8.57
C ALA A 372 11.83 29.44 8.91
N GLN A 373 12.32 30.22 7.94
CA GLN A 373 12.73 31.62 8.16
C GLN A 373 11.59 32.53 8.64
N ALA A 374 10.33 32.15 8.39
CA ALA A 374 9.17 32.86 8.88
C ALA A 374 8.80 32.51 10.33
N SER A 375 9.34 31.41 10.86
CA SER A 375 9.10 30.91 12.21
C SER A 375 10.01 31.60 13.22
N ALA A 376 9.47 31.91 14.40
CA ALA A 376 10.24 32.34 15.55
C ALA A 376 10.94 31.18 16.29
N ARG A 377 10.62 29.94 15.93
CA ARG A 377 11.07 28.69 16.55
C ARG A 377 11.46 27.66 15.48
N PRO A 378 12.46 27.95 14.62
CA PRO A 378 12.82 27.10 13.50
C PRO A 378 13.23 25.68 13.93
N GLU A 379 13.67 25.49 15.18
CA GLU A 379 13.95 24.17 15.75
C GLU A 379 12.72 23.28 15.95
N GLN A 380 11.53 23.88 15.95
CA GLN A 380 10.22 23.21 16.03
C GLN A 380 9.49 23.18 14.69
N PHE A 381 10.11 23.69 13.63
CA PHE A 381 9.56 23.72 12.28
C PHE A 381 10.04 22.50 11.47
N ILE A 382 9.13 21.76 10.84
CA ILE A 382 9.44 20.50 10.12
C ILE A 382 8.56 20.30 8.89
N GLY A 383 8.98 19.47 7.94
CA GLY A 383 8.09 18.98 6.89
C GLY A 383 7.35 17.70 7.31
N ILE A 384 6.03 17.65 7.11
CA ILE A 384 5.23 16.42 7.17
C ILE A 384 4.43 16.34 5.87
N HIS A 385 5.03 15.73 4.85
CA HIS A 385 4.50 15.65 3.50
C HIS A 385 3.67 14.38 3.30
N PHE A 386 2.38 14.59 3.04
CA PHE A 386 1.38 13.58 2.71
C PHE A 386 1.17 13.48 1.20
N PHE A 387 0.65 12.34 0.76
CA PHE A 387 0.33 12.07 -0.63
C PHE A 387 -1.18 11.91 -0.83
N SER A 388 -1.72 12.46 -1.92
CA SER A 388 -3.15 12.37 -2.24
C SER A 388 -3.51 11.05 -2.94
N PRO A 389 -4.67 10.43 -2.63
CA PRO A 389 -5.59 10.73 -1.51
C PRO A 389 -5.03 10.26 -0.17
N VAL A 390 -5.06 11.12 0.85
CA VAL A 390 -4.39 10.92 2.14
C VAL A 390 -4.84 9.65 2.85
N GLU A 391 -6.12 9.29 2.77
CA GLU A 391 -6.72 8.12 3.42
C GLU A 391 -6.34 6.79 2.74
N LYS A 392 -5.76 6.83 1.53
CA LYS A 392 -5.31 5.65 0.78
C LYS A 392 -3.80 5.51 0.71
N MET A 393 -3.07 6.63 0.75
CA MET A 393 -1.62 6.63 0.67
C MET A 393 -1.02 6.34 2.05
N PHE A 394 -0.17 5.33 2.14
CA PHE A 394 0.42 4.89 3.42
C PHE A 394 1.69 5.65 3.81
N LEU A 395 2.44 6.17 2.84
CA LEU A 395 3.70 6.87 3.09
C LEU A 395 3.44 8.29 3.63
N VAL A 396 4.27 8.73 4.57
CA VAL A 396 4.45 10.14 4.94
C VAL A 396 5.95 10.43 4.90
N GLU A 397 6.33 11.48 4.19
CA GLU A 397 7.71 11.93 4.08
C GLU A 397 7.94 13.04 5.11
N ILE A 398 8.81 12.78 6.10
CA ILE A 398 9.20 13.75 7.12
C ILE A 398 10.48 14.42 6.65
N ILE A 399 10.47 15.76 6.56
CA ILE A 399 11.60 16.51 6.00
C ILE A 399 12.26 17.32 7.11
N LYS A 400 13.53 17.03 7.37
CA LYS A 400 14.37 17.73 8.36
C LYS A 400 15.01 18.95 7.70
N GLY A 401 14.49 20.15 8.03
CA GLY A 401 15.14 21.42 7.73
C GLY A 401 16.47 21.55 8.47
N LYS A 402 17.32 22.50 8.04
CA LYS A 402 18.66 22.69 8.62
C LYS A 402 18.64 22.95 10.13
N GLU A 403 17.65 23.69 10.60
CA GLU A 403 17.50 24.05 12.02
C GLU A 403 16.55 23.13 12.77
N THR A 404 15.84 22.22 12.08
CA THR A 404 14.85 21.32 12.69
C THR A 404 15.50 20.45 13.76
N GLY A 405 15.02 20.57 14.99
CA GLY A 405 15.52 19.82 16.14
C GLY A 405 15.00 18.38 16.19
N ASP A 406 15.75 17.52 16.86
CA ASP A 406 15.42 16.09 16.97
C ASP A 406 14.07 15.83 17.66
N ARG A 407 13.62 16.74 18.53
CA ARG A 407 12.27 16.66 19.15
C ARG A 407 11.16 16.79 18.11
N ALA A 408 11.30 17.69 17.15
CA ALA A 408 10.32 17.85 16.07
C ALA A 408 10.25 16.59 15.20
N VAL A 409 11.41 16.00 14.88
CA VAL A 409 11.51 14.73 14.13
C VAL A 409 10.84 13.59 14.90
N ALA A 410 11.12 13.45 16.20
CA ALA A 410 10.52 12.43 17.05
C ALA A 410 8.99 12.57 17.16
N LYS A 411 8.48 13.78 17.41
CA LYS A 411 7.03 14.07 17.45
C LYS A 411 6.35 13.76 16.11
N ALA A 412 6.97 14.13 14.98
CA ALA A 412 6.45 13.82 13.65
C ALA A 412 6.38 12.31 13.40
N LEU A 413 7.43 11.56 13.76
CA LEU A 413 7.44 10.09 13.67
C LEU A 413 6.37 9.44 14.55
N ASP A 414 6.20 9.94 15.78
CA ASP A 414 5.19 9.46 16.72
C ASP A 414 3.78 9.72 16.20
N TYR A 415 3.53 10.89 15.62
CA TYR A 415 2.27 11.23 14.96
C TYR A 415 1.99 10.30 13.77
N VAL A 416 2.95 10.09 12.86
CA VAL A 416 2.79 9.21 11.69
C VAL A 416 2.48 7.77 12.12
N ARG A 417 3.14 7.29 13.19
CA ARG A 417 2.86 5.98 13.81
C ARG A 417 1.45 5.94 14.40
N GLN A 418 1.01 6.99 15.11
CA GLN A 418 -0.32 7.09 15.71
C GLN A 418 -1.44 7.01 14.66
N ILE A 419 -1.25 7.64 13.49
CA ILE A 419 -2.19 7.57 12.35
C ILE A 419 -1.99 6.31 11.48
N ARG A 420 -1.12 5.37 11.91
CA ARG A 420 -0.86 4.07 11.26
C ARG A 420 -0.38 4.18 9.82
N LYS A 421 0.49 5.17 9.57
CA LYS A 421 1.19 5.36 8.30
C LYS A 421 2.65 4.96 8.45
N THR A 422 3.34 4.82 7.33
CA THR A 422 4.77 4.48 7.28
C THR A 422 5.58 5.77 7.08
N PRO A 423 6.42 6.17 8.03
CA PRO A 423 7.29 7.33 7.87
C PRO A 423 8.57 6.99 7.10
N ILE A 424 9.08 7.96 6.34
CA ILE A 424 10.50 8.09 5.99
C ILE A 424 10.99 9.44 6.50
N VAL A 425 12.27 9.55 6.85
CA VAL A 425 12.90 10.82 7.23
C VAL A 425 13.94 11.16 6.18
N VAL A 426 13.86 12.38 5.65
CA VAL A 426 14.78 12.88 4.62
C VAL A 426 15.31 14.25 5.05
N ASN A 427 16.52 14.59 4.61
CA ASN A 427 17.05 15.93 4.78
C ASN A 427 16.45 16.87 3.75
N ASP A 428 16.37 18.14 4.11
CA ASP A 428 15.78 19.17 3.28
C ASP A 428 16.57 19.40 1.99
N ALA A 429 15.86 19.27 0.88
CA ALA A 429 16.32 19.55 -0.46
C ALA A 429 15.10 19.92 -1.32
N ARG A 430 15.32 20.67 -2.40
CA ARG A 430 14.22 20.99 -3.32
C ARG A 430 13.63 19.70 -3.89
N PHE A 431 12.30 19.58 -3.84
CA PHE A 431 11.53 18.36 -4.18
C PHE A 431 11.74 17.14 -3.27
N PHE A 432 12.51 17.28 -2.18
CA PHE A 432 12.73 16.22 -1.19
C PHE A 432 13.22 14.93 -1.84
N TYR A 433 12.67 13.77 -1.46
CA TYR A 433 13.01 12.49 -2.07
C TYR A 433 11.90 11.97 -3.00
N ALA A 434 10.65 11.96 -2.53
CA ALA A 434 9.55 11.36 -3.28
C ALA A 434 9.30 12.07 -4.62
N ASN A 435 9.22 13.40 -4.60
CA ASN A 435 9.01 14.17 -5.84
C ASN A 435 10.27 14.18 -6.71
N ARG A 436 11.45 14.21 -6.10
CA ARG A 436 12.72 14.07 -6.80
C ARG A 436 12.78 12.78 -7.62
N CYS A 437 12.27 11.66 -7.11
CA CYS A 437 12.22 10.40 -7.86
C CYS A 437 11.10 10.35 -8.91
N ILE A 438 9.90 10.87 -8.63
CA ILE A 438 8.76 10.73 -9.56
C ILE A 438 8.87 11.63 -10.80
N ILE A 439 9.53 12.78 -10.68
CA ILE A 439 9.67 13.75 -11.78
C ILE A 439 10.48 13.16 -12.94
N PRO A 440 11.67 12.57 -12.75
CA PRO A 440 12.42 11.89 -13.82
C PRO A 440 11.61 10.80 -14.54
N TYR A 441 10.80 10.03 -13.83
CA TYR A 441 9.92 9.02 -14.45
C TYR A 441 8.89 9.64 -15.40
N ILE A 442 8.26 10.72 -14.95
CA ILE A 442 7.31 11.50 -15.76
C ILE A 442 8.02 12.12 -16.96
N ASN A 443 9.15 12.79 -16.72
CA ASN A 443 9.93 13.47 -17.74
C ASN A 443 10.43 12.48 -18.80
N GLU A 444 10.88 11.28 -18.41
CA GLU A 444 11.32 10.26 -19.36
C GLU A 444 10.17 9.73 -20.22
N GLY A 445 8.97 9.58 -19.64
CA GLY A 445 7.77 9.28 -20.40
C GLY A 445 7.46 10.35 -21.44
N ILE A 446 7.47 11.63 -21.05
CA ILE A 446 7.21 12.76 -21.96
C ILE A 446 8.31 12.88 -23.02
N ARG A 447 9.57 12.67 -22.64
CA ARG A 447 10.72 12.69 -23.56
C ARG A 447 10.53 11.66 -24.67
N MET A 448 10.12 10.44 -24.31
CA MET A 448 9.77 9.40 -25.28
C MET A 448 8.60 9.77 -26.21
N ILE A 449 7.64 10.58 -25.75
CA ILE A 449 6.60 11.13 -26.64
C ILE A 449 7.22 12.06 -27.68
N GLY A 450 8.10 12.96 -27.26
CA GLY A 450 8.82 13.87 -28.15
C GLY A 450 9.68 13.13 -29.19
N GLU A 451 10.22 11.97 -28.82
CA GLU A 451 10.98 11.07 -29.69
C GLU A 451 10.11 10.23 -30.65
N GLY A 452 8.78 10.27 -30.52
CA GLY A 452 7.86 9.50 -31.37
C GLY A 452 7.59 8.07 -30.90
N VAL A 453 7.91 7.74 -29.64
CA VAL A 453 7.51 6.44 -29.05
C VAL A 453 6.01 6.44 -28.74
N SER A 454 5.36 5.33 -29.05
CA SER A 454 3.92 5.15 -28.84
C SER A 454 3.55 5.35 -27.35
N PRO A 455 2.60 6.25 -27.03
CA PRO A 455 2.11 6.44 -25.67
C PRO A 455 1.62 5.13 -25.03
N ALA A 456 1.00 4.27 -25.85
CA ALA A 456 0.53 2.96 -25.40
C ALA A 456 1.67 2.04 -25.00
N LEU A 457 2.81 2.07 -25.70
CA LEU A 457 4.00 1.30 -25.32
C LEU A 457 4.55 1.80 -23.99
N ILE A 458 4.71 3.12 -23.84
CA ILE A 458 5.24 3.77 -22.63
C ILE A 458 4.42 3.40 -21.38
N ASP A 459 3.10 3.63 -21.41
CA ASP A 459 2.25 3.38 -20.23
C ASP A 459 2.05 1.87 -19.94
N ASN A 460 2.11 0.99 -20.96
CA ASN A 460 2.06 -0.46 -20.72
C ASN A 460 3.40 -0.99 -20.21
N ALA A 461 4.53 -0.49 -20.70
CA ALA A 461 5.86 -0.86 -20.23
C ALA A 461 6.01 -0.61 -18.73
N ALA A 462 5.61 0.59 -18.27
CA ALA A 462 5.54 0.92 -16.85
C ALA A 462 4.64 -0.04 -16.05
N ARG A 463 3.43 -0.31 -16.55
CA ARG A 463 2.50 -1.22 -15.86
C ARG A 463 3.02 -2.66 -15.79
N MET A 464 3.74 -3.11 -16.81
CA MET A 464 4.42 -4.42 -16.84
C MET A 464 5.64 -4.49 -15.91
N LEU A 465 6.22 -3.35 -15.51
CA LEU A 465 7.20 -3.27 -14.42
C LEU A 465 6.55 -3.27 -13.02
N GLY A 466 5.23 -3.14 -12.95
CA GLY A 466 4.48 -3.11 -11.68
C GLY A 466 4.10 -1.71 -11.21
N PHE A 467 4.38 -0.65 -11.98
CA PHE A 467 3.85 0.68 -11.66
C PHE A 467 2.32 0.69 -11.73
N PRO A 468 1.62 1.30 -10.75
CA PRO A 468 0.15 1.33 -10.75
C PRO A 468 -0.41 2.16 -11.90
N VAL A 469 0.34 3.15 -12.38
CA VAL A 469 -0.05 4.11 -13.42
C VAL A 469 1.17 4.39 -14.31
N GLY A 470 0.98 4.38 -15.64
CA GLY A 470 2.02 4.76 -16.59
C GLY A 470 2.35 6.26 -16.53
N PRO A 471 3.54 6.70 -16.98
CA PRO A 471 3.98 8.08 -16.77
C PRO A 471 3.11 9.09 -17.52
N ILE A 472 2.58 8.74 -18.69
CA ILE A 472 1.75 9.64 -19.50
C ILE A 472 0.40 9.85 -18.83
N GLN A 473 -0.21 8.76 -18.36
CA GLN A 473 -1.41 8.86 -17.55
C GLN A 473 -1.14 9.66 -16.27
N LEU A 474 0.00 9.45 -15.61
CA LEU A 474 0.30 10.10 -14.34
C LEU A 474 0.34 11.63 -14.49
N VAL A 475 0.92 12.14 -15.58
CA VAL A 475 0.94 13.59 -15.89
C VAL A 475 -0.46 14.19 -15.95
N ASP A 476 -1.40 13.50 -16.58
CA ASP A 476 -2.79 13.95 -16.64
C ASP A 476 -3.46 13.95 -15.25
N GLU A 477 -3.13 12.99 -14.37
CA GLU A 477 -3.68 12.93 -13.02
C GLU A 477 -3.09 14.04 -12.12
N THR A 478 -1.81 14.40 -12.30
CA THR A 478 -1.12 15.44 -11.52
C THR A 478 -1.43 16.86 -11.99
N SER A 479 -1.64 17.06 -13.30
CA SER A 479 -1.87 18.31 -14.04
C SER A 479 -0.65 18.82 -14.82
N ILE A 480 -0.87 19.15 -16.10
CA ILE A 480 0.14 19.65 -17.05
C ILE A 480 0.52 21.09 -16.72
N ASP A 481 -0.43 21.92 -16.28
CA ASP A 481 -0.16 23.31 -15.89
C ASP A 481 0.79 23.40 -14.68
N LEU A 482 0.63 22.48 -13.72
CA LEU A 482 1.53 22.37 -12.57
C LEU A 482 2.94 21.99 -13.04
N GLY A 483 3.05 21.01 -13.93
CA GLY A 483 4.32 20.62 -14.55
C GLY A 483 4.98 21.81 -15.26
N ALA A 484 4.21 22.58 -16.05
CA ALA A 484 4.71 23.76 -16.74
C ALA A 484 5.19 24.87 -15.77
N LYS A 485 4.48 25.11 -14.66
CA LYS A 485 4.91 26.05 -13.61
C LYS A 485 6.21 25.59 -12.94
N ILE A 486 6.31 24.30 -12.60
CA ILE A 486 7.51 23.70 -12.00
C ILE A 486 8.71 23.81 -12.96
N ALA A 487 8.51 23.50 -14.25
CA ALA A 487 9.53 23.62 -15.28
C ALA A 487 10.07 25.05 -15.38
N ARG A 488 9.19 26.05 -15.51
CA ARG A 488 9.56 27.48 -15.55
C ARG A 488 10.34 27.90 -14.30
N ALA A 489 9.87 27.52 -13.10
CA ALA A 489 10.54 27.85 -11.84
C ALA A 489 11.90 27.17 -11.71
N THR A 490 12.01 25.91 -12.14
CA THR A 490 13.26 25.13 -12.08
C THR A 490 14.28 25.66 -13.08
N ARG A 491 13.85 25.97 -14.30
CA ARG A 491 14.69 26.62 -15.31
C ARG A 491 15.21 27.98 -14.84
N ALA A 492 14.36 28.79 -14.18
CA ALA A 492 14.78 30.06 -13.60
C ALA A 492 15.83 29.88 -12.49
N ALA A 493 15.70 28.83 -11.67
CA ALA A 493 16.64 28.53 -10.59
C ALA A 493 17.98 27.93 -11.06
N MET A 494 17.95 27.05 -12.07
CA MET A 494 19.13 26.31 -12.54
C MET A 494 19.88 27.00 -13.69
N GLY A 495 19.23 27.92 -14.41
CA GLY A 495 19.82 28.58 -15.58
C GLY A 495 20.26 27.56 -16.65
N ASN A 496 21.50 27.68 -17.12
CA ASN A 496 22.05 26.83 -18.17
C ASN A 496 22.24 25.35 -17.78
N ALA A 497 22.15 25.01 -16.48
CA ALA A 497 22.28 23.64 -16.02
C ALA A 497 20.97 22.81 -16.15
N TYR A 498 19.88 23.42 -16.63
CA TYR A 498 18.57 22.76 -16.75
C TYR A 498 18.54 21.73 -17.91
N PRO A 499 18.35 20.42 -17.64
CA PRO A 499 18.57 19.36 -18.64
C PRO A 499 17.33 18.95 -19.45
N ASP A 500 16.17 19.58 -19.21
CA ASP A 500 14.85 19.05 -19.64
C ASP A 500 14.17 19.87 -20.74
N GLY A 501 14.93 20.59 -21.57
CA GLY A 501 14.38 21.39 -22.67
C GLY A 501 13.43 20.63 -23.60
N ALA A 502 13.77 19.38 -23.96
CA ALA A 502 12.92 18.55 -24.82
C ALA A 502 11.58 18.14 -24.17
N VAL A 503 11.55 18.03 -22.84
CA VAL A 503 10.34 17.72 -22.07
C VAL A 503 9.45 18.96 -21.99
N ASP A 504 10.08 20.11 -21.69
CA ASP A 504 9.44 21.42 -21.64
C ASP A 504 8.72 21.76 -22.95
N ASP A 505 9.32 21.46 -24.11
CA ASP A 505 8.72 21.73 -25.41
C ASP A 505 7.36 21.03 -25.56
N VAL A 506 7.26 19.76 -25.15
CA VAL A 506 6.01 19.00 -25.16
C VAL A 506 5.00 19.58 -24.18
N ILE A 507 5.42 19.85 -22.95
CA ILE A 507 4.53 20.32 -21.87
C ILE A 507 4.00 21.73 -22.15
N PHE A 508 4.85 22.64 -22.60
CA PHE A 508 4.42 24.01 -22.94
C PHE A 508 3.54 24.04 -24.18
N TRP A 509 3.80 23.18 -25.16
CA TRP A 509 2.88 23.04 -26.30
C TRP A 509 1.52 22.51 -25.85
N MET A 510 1.47 21.45 -25.03
CA MET A 510 0.22 20.91 -24.47
C MET A 510 -0.56 21.95 -23.66
N GLU A 511 0.13 22.71 -22.80
CA GLU A 511 -0.45 23.82 -22.04
C GLU A 511 -1.02 24.90 -22.98
N GLY A 512 -0.27 25.28 -24.03
CA GLY A 512 -0.71 26.24 -25.05
C GLY A 512 -1.93 25.79 -25.86
N GLN A 513 -2.14 24.48 -26.00
CA GLN A 513 -3.35 23.89 -26.59
C GLN A 513 -4.53 23.79 -25.60
N GLY A 514 -4.39 24.31 -24.37
CA GLY A 514 -5.41 24.23 -23.33
C GLY A 514 -5.63 22.82 -22.77
N ARG A 515 -4.65 21.91 -22.96
CA ARG A 515 -4.74 20.52 -22.51
C ARG A 515 -4.03 20.38 -21.17
N LEU A 516 -4.73 20.71 -20.10
CA LEU A 516 -4.16 20.85 -18.74
C LEU A 516 -4.16 19.56 -17.91
N GLY A 517 -4.76 18.47 -18.41
CA GLY A 517 -4.84 17.17 -17.73
C GLY A 517 -6.28 16.72 -17.46
N ARG A 518 -6.44 15.77 -16.53
CA ARG A 518 -7.74 15.13 -16.24
C ARG A 518 -8.75 16.08 -15.61
N LYS A 519 -8.31 17.03 -14.78
CA LYS A 519 -9.20 18.02 -14.14
C LYS A 519 -9.90 18.92 -15.16
N SER A 520 -9.20 19.27 -16.25
CA SER A 520 -9.76 19.99 -17.39
C SER A 520 -10.40 19.07 -18.43
N LYS A 521 -10.51 17.75 -18.15
CA LYS A 521 -11.03 16.73 -19.07
C LYS A 521 -10.32 16.76 -20.44
N SER A 522 -9.05 17.16 -20.46
CA SER A 522 -8.29 17.37 -21.68
C SER A 522 -6.80 17.37 -21.36
N GLY A 523 -6.08 16.32 -21.76
CA GLY A 523 -4.65 16.14 -21.52
C GLY A 523 -4.00 15.28 -22.61
N PHE A 524 -2.97 14.49 -22.28
CA PHE A 524 -2.43 13.47 -23.20
C PHE A 524 -3.50 12.45 -23.61
N TYR A 525 -4.52 12.27 -22.77
CA TYR A 525 -5.72 11.53 -23.10
C TYR A 525 -6.88 12.45 -23.51
N ALA A 526 -7.77 11.89 -24.32
CA ALA A 526 -9.12 12.40 -24.49
C ALA A 526 -10.00 11.90 -23.34
N TYR A 527 -10.89 12.77 -22.85
CA TYR A 527 -11.86 12.45 -21.81
C TYR A 527 -13.26 12.82 -22.28
N ASP A 528 -14.26 12.09 -21.80
CA ASP A 528 -15.66 12.48 -21.96
C ASP A 528 -16.09 13.52 -20.91
N ASN A 529 -17.34 13.96 -21.01
CA ASN A 529 -17.93 14.94 -20.09
C ASN A 529 -17.99 14.45 -18.64
N THR A 530 -17.87 13.15 -18.39
CA THR A 530 -17.82 12.55 -17.04
C THR A 530 -16.39 12.44 -16.50
N GLY A 531 -15.38 12.78 -17.30
CA GLY A 531 -13.97 12.62 -16.97
C GLY A 531 -13.47 11.18 -17.12
N LYS A 532 -14.21 10.34 -17.85
CA LYS A 532 -13.76 9.00 -18.25
C LYS A 532 -12.83 9.12 -19.45
N ARG A 533 -11.70 8.43 -19.37
CA ARG A 533 -10.69 8.38 -20.43
C ARG A 533 -11.20 7.58 -21.64
N LEU A 534 -11.10 8.16 -22.83
CA LEU A 534 -11.55 7.59 -24.11
C LEU A 534 -10.41 6.95 -24.90
N GLY A 535 -9.17 7.39 -24.66
CA GLY A 535 -7.98 6.96 -25.40
C GLY A 535 -6.95 8.09 -25.42
N TYR A 536 -5.77 7.83 -25.99
CA TYR A 536 -4.78 8.89 -26.21
C TYR A 536 -5.34 9.92 -27.20
N TRP A 537 -4.97 11.18 -27.01
CA TRP A 537 -5.41 12.25 -27.90
C TRP A 537 -4.64 12.20 -29.22
N ASP A 538 -5.37 12.17 -30.35
CA ASP A 538 -4.77 12.05 -31.68
C ASP A 538 -3.86 13.22 -32.04
N GLY A 539 -4.07 14.40 -31.47
CA GLY A 539 -3.22 15.57 -31.71
C GLY A 539 -1.76 15.40 -31.28
N ILE A 540 -1.48 14.48 -30.32
CA ILE A 540 -0.10 14.10 -29.99
C ILE A 540 0.61 13.55 -31.22
N ALA A 541 -0.02 12.62 -31.93
CA ALA A 541 0.59 11.96 -33.09
C ALA A 541 0.74 12.90 -34.29
N SER A 542 -0.07 13.96 -34.37
CA SER A 542 0.08 15.01 -35.39
C SER A 542 1.28 15.93 -35.14
N GLN A 543 1.53 16.29 -33.88
CA GLN A 543 2.65 17.17 -33.50
C GLN A 543 3.98 16.41 -33.35
N TYR A 544 3.92 15.22 -32.78
CA TYR A 544 5.04 14.32 -32.56
C TYR A 544 4.76 13.00 -33.31
N PRO A 545 5.10 12.93 -34.61
CA PRO A 545 4.90 11.74 -35.42
C PRO A 545 5.58 10.53 -34.79
N ARG A 546 4.93 9.37 -34.89
CA ARG A 546 5.49 8.13 -34.34
C ARG A 546 6.69 7.68 -35.17
N LEU A 547 7.67 7.08 -34.51
CA LEU A 547 8.75 6.36 -35.18
C LEU A 547 8.19 5.21 -36.02
N ASP A 548 8.73 5.03 -37.23
CA ASP A 548 8.39 3.91 -38.11
C ASP A 548 8.66 2.57 -37.42
N VAL A 549 9.77 2.49 -36.69
CA VAL A 549 10.16 1.34 -35.87
C VAL A 549 10.12 1.76 -34.40
N GLN A 550 9.25 1.11 -33.64
CA GLN A 550 9.12 1.36 -32.20
C GLN A 550 10.25 0.65 -31.43
N PRO A 551 10.74 1.23 -30.32
CA PRO A 551 11.75 0.58 -29.50
C PRO A 551 11.22 -0.72 -28.88
N ASP A 552 12.13 -1.61 -28.52
CA ASP A 552 11.78 -2.82 -27.80
C ASP A 552 11.19 -2.50 -26.43
N LEU A 553 10.27 -3.35 -25.97
CA LEU A 553 9.62 -3.20 -24.66
C LEU A 553 10.64 -3.02 -23.53
N ILE A 554 11.72 -3.80 -23.55
CA ILE A 554 12.74 -3.80 -22.51
C ILE A 554 13.50 -2.48 -22.43
N ASP A 555 13.73 -1.81 -23.56
CA ASP A 555 14.41 -0.51 -23.60
C ASP A 555 13.56 0.58 -22.96
N VAL A 556 12.26 0.60 -23.28
CA VAL A 556 11.29 1.52 -22.66
C VAL A 556 11.20 1.26 -21.15
N GLN A 557 11.17 -0.02 -20.74
CA GLN A 557 11.17 -0.40 -19.33
C GLN A 557 12.43 0.06 -18.60
N HIS A 558 13.60 -0.18 -19.20
CA HIS A 558 14.87 0.24 -18.62
C HIS A 558 14.93 1.76 -18.46
N ARG A 559 14.60 2.53 -19.49
CA ARG A 559 14.57 4.00 -19.40
C ARG A 559 13.73 4.47 -18.22
N LEU A 560 12.48 4.00 -18.10
CA LEU A 560 11.56 4.40 -17.04
C LEU A 560 11.99 3.98 -15.62
N MET A 561 12.62 2.82 -15.49
CA MET A 561 13.07 2.30 -14.18
C MET A 561 14.39 2.93 -13.75
N PHE A 562 15.37 2.98 -14.66
CA PHE A 562 16.72 3.44 -14.33
C PHE A 562 16.76 4.93 -14.02
N VAL A 563 15.94 5.78 -14.66
CA VAL A 563 15.89 7.22 -14.29
C VAL A 563 15.49 7.44 -12.83
N GLN A 564 14.61 6.60 -12.27
CA GLN A 564 14.25 6.66 -10.85
C GLN A 564 15.34 6.08 -9.96
N ALA A 565 15.89 4.92 -10.35
CA ALA A 565 16.94 4.26 -9.57
C ALA A 565 18.20 5.16 -9.46
N LEU A 566 18.61 5.78 -10.55
CA LEU A 566 19.73 6.72 -10.58
C LEU A 566 19.45 7.95 -9.73
N GLU A 567 18.22 8.47 -9.75
CA GLU A 567 17.88 9.62 -8.92
C GLU A 567 17.84 9.27 -7.43
N ALA A 568 17.40 8.06 -7.08
CA ALA A 568 17.47 7.58 -5.71
C ALA A 568 18.92 7.43 -5.22
N VAL A 569 19.83 6.98 -6.09
CA VAL A 569 21.28 6.94 -5.78
C VAL A 569 21.83 8.35 -5.57
N ARG A 570 21.51 9.31 -6.44
CA ARG A 570 21.93 10.71 -6.26
C ARG A 570 21.39 11.31 -4.97
N ALA A 571 20.14 11.02 -4.61
CA ALA A 571 19.55 11.47 -3.36
C ALA A 571 20.29 10.92 -2.13
N LEU A 572 20.84 9.70 -2.21
CA LEU A 572 21.71 9.15 -1.18
C LEU A 572 23.09 9.82 -1.17
N GLU A 573 23.72 9.99 -2.33
CA GLU A 573 25.04 10.63 -2.47
C GLU A 573 25.05 12.09 -1.98
N GLU A 574 23.96 12.81 -2.21
CA GLU A 574 23.77 14.19 -1.77
C GLU A 574 23.27 14.29 -0.30
N GLY A 575 23.06 13.17 0.38
CA GLY A 575 22.64 13.12 1.77
C GLY A 575 21.18 13.53 2.00
N VAL A 576 20.33 13.53 0.98
CA VAL A 576 18.87 13.71 1.13
C VAL A 576 18.27 12.50 1.83
N LEU A 577 18.67 11.30 1.42
CA LEU A 577 18.42 10.07 2.17
C LEU A 577 19.54 9.84 3.20
N MET A 578 19.17 9.28 4.35
CA MET A 578 20.09 8.83 5.39
C MET A 578 20.03 7.30 5.46
N ASP A 579 21.18 6.63 5.55
CA ASP A 579 21.28 5.18 5.77
C ASP A 579 21.08 4.83 7.25
#